data_AF-A0A959RZ94-F1
#
_entry.id   AF-A0A959RZ94-F1
#
_cell.length_a   1.000
_cell.length_b   1.000
_cell.length_c   1.000
_cell.angle_alpha   90.00
_cell.angle_beta   90.00
_cell.angle_gamma   90.00
#
_symmetry.space_group_name_H-M   'P 1'
#
loop_
_entity.id
_entity.type
_entity.pdbx_description
1 polymer ?
#
loop_
_entity_poly.entity_id
_entity_poly.type
_entity_poly.pdbx_seq_one_letter_code
_entity_poly.pdbx_strand_id
1 'polypeptide(L)'
;MKKINLLILFIISLSSISFSQENGNIEFSLETIFGSREFTQPRIGSINWFNGGKSYTKLERSETGEENIVKYDTKTGEREILIDGNSLIPGDSDKPLRISSYEFSSDLKLLLIFTNTKRVWRANTRGDYWILNLETNKLKKLGGDAKPSTLMFATLSPDNKYVGYVRENNIYVESVLDDEIIQLTNDGSETIINGTFDWVYEEELNLRNGFRWSPDGTRIAFWQLDAEGIGVFNMINNTDSIYSQIIPVQYPKVGTTNSACKVGVVEIESKEIIWFKVPGDPRNNYIARMDWAESSDEVIIQQLNRLQNENRVYLG
;
A
#
# COMPACT_ATOMS: atom_id res chain seq x y z
N MET A 1 -14.39 74.81 70.45
CA MET A 1 -13.74 74.65 69.13
C MET A 1 -12.37 74.00 69.31
N LYS A 2 -12.24 72.74 68.90
CA LYS A 2 -11.01 72.08 68.40
C LYS A 2 -11.45 70.65 68.01
N LYS A 3 -11.77 70.44 66.74
CA LYS A 3 -12.07 69.11 66.18
C LYS A 3 -10.73 68.41 65.94
N ILE A 4 -10.52 67.28 66.60
CA ILE A 4 -9.40 66.37 66.36
C ILE A 4 -9.85 65.43 65.25
N ASN A 5 -9.27 65.57 64.05
CA ASN A 5 -9.47 64.62 62.95
C ASN A 5 -8.55 63.43 63.16
N LEU A 6 -9.15 62.26 63.43
CA LEU A 6 -8.46 60.98 63.50
C LEU A 6 -8.30 60.44 62.07
N LEU A 7 -7.07 60.42 61.57
CA LEU A 7 -6.72 59.90 60.26
C LEU A 7 -6.62 58.36 60.35
N ILE A 8 -7.59 57.63 59.79
CA ILE A 8 -7.53 56.17 59.65
C ILE A 8 -6.70 55.84 58.41
N LEU A 9 -5.53 55.27 58.63
CA LEU A 9 -4.63 54.78 57.57
C LEU A 9 -5.16 53.42 57.09
N PHE A 10 -5.76 53.37 55.89
CA PHE A 10 -6.20 52.12 55.27
C PHE A 10 -4.99 51.47 54.57
N ILE A 11 -4.44 50.42 55.18
CA ILE A 11 -3.38 49.60 54.57
C ILE A 11 -4.04 48.75 53.47
N ILE A 12 -3.85 49.14 52.21
CA ILE A 12 -4.18 48.31 51.05
C ILE A 12 -3.07 47.27 50.92
N SER A 13 -3.30 46.06 51.42
CA SER A 13 -2.46 44.91 51.09
C SER A 13 -2.71 44.55 49.62
N LEU A 14 -1.79 44.96 48.75
CA LEU A 14 -1.71 44.49 47.37
C LEU A 14 -1.39 42.99 47.42
N SER A 15 -2.40 42.13 47.31
CA SER A 15 -2.22 40.71 47.07
C SER A 15 -1.72 40.53 45.64
N SER A 16 -0.42 40.29 45.50
CA SER A 16 0.18 39.82 44.26
C SER A 16 -0.54 38.54 43.83
N ILE A 17 -1.31 38.60 42.74
CA ILE A 17 -1.84 37.41 42.08
C ILE A 17 -0.64 36.73 41.43
N SER A 18 -0.04 35.78 42.15
CA SER A 18 0.91 34.85 41.56
C SER A 18 0.12 33.91 40.67
N PHE A 19 0.24 34.08 39.35
CA PHE A 19 -0.11 33.02 38.40
C PHE A 19 0.89 31.88 38.62
N SER A 20 0.48 30.84 39.35
CA SER A 20 1.19 29.56 39.31
C SER A 20 1.12 29.05 37.87
N GLN A 21 2.25 28.60 37.32
CA GLN A 21 2.20 27.69 36.17
C GLN A 21 1.31 26.51 36.58
N GLU A 22 0.33 26.16 35.74
CA GLU A 22 -0.25 24.83 35.81
C GLU A 22 0.91 23.85 35.64
N ASN A 23 1.25 23.12 36.70
CA ASN A 23 2.06 21.93 36.55
C ASN A 23 1.24 20.99 35.67
N GLY A 24 1.56 20.96 34.37
CA GLY A 24 1.02 20.03 33.38
C GLY A 24 1.43 18.60 33.69
N ASN A 25 1.04 18.12 34.87
CA ASN A 25 1.16 16.73 35.25
C ASN A 25 0.07 15.98 34.47
N ILE A 26 0.43 15.58 33.25
CA ILE A 26 -0.34 14.57 32.52
C ILE A 26 -0.45 13.36 33.44
N GLU A 27 -1.67 13.03 33.86
CA GLU A 27 -1.91 11.86 34.70
C GLU A 27 -1.57 10.60 33.90
N PHE A 28 -0.59 9.82 34.36
CA PHE A 28 -0.20 8.59 33.70
C PHE A 28 -1.17 7.46 34.05
N SER A 29 -2.27 7.38 33.31
CA SER A 29 -3.35 6.38 33.49
C SER A 29 -3.54 5.53 32.23
N LEU A 30 -4.25 4.39 32.34
CA LEU A 30 -4.63 3.61 31.17
C LEU A 30 -5.48 4.41 30.18
N GLU A 31 -6.32 5.33 30.68
CA GLU A 31 -7.13 6.21 29.83
C GLU A 31 -6.23 7.18 29.07
N THR A 32 -5.24 7.77 29.72
CA THR A 32 -4.30 8.69 29.07
C THR A 32 -3.40 7.97 28.06
N ILE A 33 -3.05 6.71 28.33
CA ILE A 33 -2.20 5.91 27.44
C ILE A 33 -2.97 5.35 26.24
N PHE A 34 -4.20 4.85 26.44
CA PHE A 34 -4.94 4.08 25.44
C PHE A 34 -6.29 4.68 25.03
N GLY A 35 -6.94 5.45 25.91
CA GLY A 35 -8.26 6.05 25.66
C GLY A 35 -8.20 7.45 25.03
N SER A 36 -7.10 8.17 25.24
CA SER A 36 -6.87 9.50 24.68
C SER A 36 -5.79 9.51 23.60
N ARG A 37 -5.63 10.65 22.93
CA ARG A 37 -4.54 10.91 21.98
C ARG A 37 -3.36 11.66 22.61
N GLU A 38 -3.30 11.73 23.94
CA GLU A 38 -2.31 12.54 24.68
C GLU A 38 -0.86 12.22 24.26
N PHE A 39 -0.55 10.93 24.08
CA PHE A 39 0.76 10.48 23.63
C PHE A 39 0.83 10.15 22.12
N THR A 40 -0.20 10.51 21.34
CA THR A 40 -0.18 10.33 19.89
C THR A 40 0.65 11.43 19.26
N GLN A 41 1.83 11.07 18.72
CA GLN A 41 2.63 12.00 17.95
C GLN A 41 1.88 12.46 16.69
N PRO A 42 1.82 13.76 16.40
CA PRO A 42 1.36 14.25 15.11
C PRO A 42 2.18 13.62 13.99
N ARG A 43 1.51 13.13 12.96
CA ARG A 43 2.13 12.53 11.77
C ARG A 43 1.77 13.38 10.57
N ILE A 44 2.72 13.55 9.65
CA ILE A 44 2.47 14.20 8.35
C ILE A 44 1.55 13.37 7.44
N GLY A 45 1.39 12.07 7.75
CA GLY A 45 0.68 11.11 6.92
C GLY A 45 1.52 10.63 5.74
N SER A 46 0.91 9.88 4.83
CA SER A 46 1.55 9.50 3.57
C SER A 46 1.60 10.72 2.65
N ILE A 47 2.78 11.01 2.11
CA ILE A 47 2.98 12.03 1.07
C ILE A 47 3.39 11.35 -0.23
N ASN A 48 2.91 11.86 -1.35
CA ASN A 48 3.33 11.45 -2.68
C ASN A 48 4.05 12.61 -3.35
N TRP A 49 5.29 12.40 -3.79
CA TRP A 49 6.01 13.41 -4.55
C TRP A 49 5.32 13.64 -5.89
N PHE A 50 5.19 14.92 -6.26
CA PHE A 50 4.44 15.34 -7.43
C PHE A 50 5.30 16.29 -8.29
N ASN A 51 5.18 16.19 -9.62
CA ASN A 51 5.86 17.08 -10.57
C ASN A 51 7.38 17.21 -10.30
N GLY A 52 8.07 16.07 -10.17
CA GLY A 52 9.52 16.02 -9.94
C GLY A 52 9.98 16.62 -8.61
N GLY A 53 9.11 16.67 -7.59
CA GLY A 53 9.45 17.17 -6.25
C GLY A 53 9.28 18.68 -6.06
N LYS A 54 8.75 19.41 -7.06
CA LYS A 54 8.31 20.80 -6.89
C LYS A 54 7.07 20.91 -6.01
N SER A 55 6.33 19.82 -5.89
CA SER A 55 5.17 19.73 -5.02
C SER A 55 5.09 18.33 -4.41
N TYR A 56 4.26 18.17 -3.38
CA TYR A 56 3.81 16.87 -2.92
C TYR A 56 2.30 16.91 -2.72
N THR A 57 1.66 15.74 -2.77
CA THR A 57 0.24 15.59 -2.46
C THR A 57 0.05 14.74 -1.22
N LYS A 58 -1.01 15.01 -0.46
CA LYS A 58 -1.47 14.18 0.66
C LYS A 58 -2.99 14.16 0.73
N LEU A 59 -3.53 13.20 1.46
CA LEU A 59 -4.96 13.16 1.77
C LEU A 59 -5.27 14.15 2.89
N GLU A 60 -6.31 14.96 2.70
CA GLU A 60 -6.90 15.77 3.76
C GLU A 60 -8.40 15.56 3.80
N ARG A 61 -8.92 15.35 5.00
CA ARG A 61 -10.36 15.21 5.21
C ARG A 61 -11.01 16.59 5.21
N SER A 62 -12.09 16.76 4.45
CA SER A 62 -12.89 17.98 4.47
C SER A 62 -13.75 18.06 5.74
N GLU A 63 -14.44 19.19 5.91
CA GLU A 63 -15.43 19.38 6.98
C GLU A 63 -16.64 18.44 6.85
N THR A 64 -17.05 18.14 5.61
CA THR A 64 -18.15 17.21 5.30
C THR A 64 -17.72 15.74 5.35
N GLY A 65 -16.43 15.47 5.45
CA GLY A 65 -15.87 14.18 5.85
C GLY A 65 -15.30 13.34 4.72
N GLU A 66 -15.38 13.77 3.47
CA GLU A 66 -14.71 13.18 2.32
C GLU A 66 -13.20 13.48 2.31
N GLU A 67 -12.45 12.70 1.55
CA GLU A 67 -10.99 12.79 1.46
C GLU A 67 -10.59 13.49 0.15
N ASN A 68 -10.01 14.68 0.28
CA ASN A 68 -9.44 15.44 -0.83
C ASN A 68 -7.98 15.05 -1.05
N ILE A 69 -7.53 15.08 -2.31
CA ILE A 69 -6.11 15.04 -2.63
C ILE A 69 -5.63 16.50 -2.74
N VAL A 70 -4.80 16.91 -1.78
CA VAL A 70 -4.33 18.29 -1.65
C VAL A 70 -2.86 18.35 -2.02
N LYS A 71 -2.53 19.28 -2.92
CA LYS A 71 -1.18 19.58 -3.38
C LYS A 71 -0.59 20.72 -2.55
N TYR A 72 0.69 20.59 -2.23
CA TYR A 72 1.49 21.59 -1.56
C TYR A 72 2.72 21.92 -2.39
N ASP A 73 2.96 23.19 -2.67
CA ASP A 73 4.24 23.65 -3.22
C ASP A 73 5.35 23.44 -2.17
N THR A 74 6.46 22.82 -2.57
CA THR A 74 7.52 22.45 -1.62
C THR A 74 8.34 23.65 -1.14
N LYS A 75 8.35 24.75 -1.90
CA LYS A 75 9.12 25.95 -1.58
C LYS A 75 8.32 26.95 -0.77
N THR A 76 7.07 27.18 -1.14
CA THR A 76 6.21 28.22 -0.54
C THR A 76 5.27 27.66 0.53
N GLY A 77 4.96 26.36 0.48
CA GLY A 77 3.92 25.76 1.30
C GLY A 77 2.50 26.10 0.84
N GLU A 78 2.35 26.70 -0.34
CA GLU A 78 1.03 27.02 -0.91
C GLU A 78 0.19 25.76 -1.06
N ARG A 79 -1.04 25.82 -0.55
CA ARG A 79 -1.99 24.71 -0.49
C ARG A 79 -3.05 24.84 -1.56
N GLU A 80 -3.26 23.80 -2.34
CA GLU A 80 -4.28 23.72 -3.39
C GLU A 80 -5.02 22.38 -3.32
N ILE A 81 -6.35 22.39 -3.38
CA ILE A 81 -7.13 21.15 -3.56
C ILE A 81 -6.96 20.72 -5.01
N LEU A 82 -6.21 19.65 -5.24
CA LEU A 82 -5.94 19.15 -6.59
C LEU A 82 -7.09 18.28 -7.10
N ILE A 83 -7.61 17.40 -6.23
CA ILE A 83 -8.77 16.54 -6.50
C ILE A 83 -9.75 16.69 -5.34
N ASP A 84 -10.95 17.17 -5.65
CA ASP A 84 -12.07 17.22 -4.72
C ASP A 84 -12.64 15.81 -4.53
N GLY A 85 -12.77 15.35 -3.28
CA GLY A 85 -13.30 14.03 -2.96
C GLY A 85 -14.72 13.81 -3.50
N ASN A 86 -15.53 14.85 -3.64
CA ASN A 86 -16.88 14.76 -4.21
C ASN A 86 -16.87 14.53 -5.73
N SER A 87 -15.73 14.75 -6.41
CA SER A 87 -15.55 14.33 -7.80
C SER A 87 -15.30 12.82 -7.93
N LEU A 88 -15.00 12.14 -6.82
CA LEU A 88 -14.70 10.71 -6.76
C LEU A 88 -15.91 9.89 -6.31
N ILE A 89 -17.11 10.24 -6.79
CA ILE A 89 -18.34 9.49 -6.54
C ILE A 89 -18.56 8.51 -7.69
N PRO A 90 -18.53 7.19 -7.44
CA PRO A 90 -18.90 6.19 -8.45
C PRO A 90 -20.33 6.39 -8.95
N GLY A 91 -20.59 6.09 -10.23
CA GLY A 91 -21.92 6.30 -10.82
C GLY A 91 -23.05 5.48 -10.20
N ASP A 92 -22.74 4.44 -9.43
CA ASP A 92 -23.65 3.55 -8.71
C ASP A 92 -23.71 3.83 -7.19
N SER A 93 -23.16 4.97 -6.73
CA SER A 93 -23.03 5.33 -5.32
C SER A 93 -23.40 6.80 -5.07
N ASP A 94 -23.94 7.11 -3.89
CA ASP A 94 -24.15 8.48 -3.42
C ASP A 94 -23.00 9.00 -2.54
N LYS A 95 -21.97 8.18 -2.32
CA LYS A 95 -20.84 8.49 -1.44
C LYS A 95 -19.52 8.50 -2.20
N PRO A 96 -18.61 9.44 -1.88
CA PRO A 96 -17.29 9.47 -2.47
C PRO A 96 -16.46 8.27 -2.03
N LEU A 97 -15.49 7.90 -2.87
CA LEU A 97 -14.52 6.87 -2.56
C LEU A 97 -13.75 7.21 -1.28
N ARG A 98 -13.58 6.21 -0.41
CA ARG A 98 -12.65 6.28 0.71
C ARG A 98 -11.28 5.77 0.26
N ILE A 99 -10.31 6.66 0.21
CA ILE A 99 -9.01 6.45 -0.40
C ILE A 99 -8.06 5.86 0.64
N SER A 100 -7.54 4.67 0.36
CA SER A 100 -6.45 4.10 1.15
C SER A 100 -5.08 4.56 0.65
N SER A 101 -4.91 4.61 -0.67
CA SER A 101 -3.73 5.16 -1.34
C SER A 101 -4.08 5.54 -2.78
N TYR A 102 -3.20 6.29 -3.43
CA TYR A 102 -3.34 6.65 -4.83
C TYR A 102 -1.96 6.87 -5.46
N GLU A 103 -1.91 6.82 -6.79
CA GLU A 103 -0.72 7.01 -7.61
C GLU A 103 -1.09 7.78 -8.88
N PHE A 104 -0.32 8.80 -9.22
CA PHE A 104 -0.47 9.52 -10.49
C PHE A 104 0.35 8.83 -11.58
N SER A 105 -0.15 8.83 -12.81
CA SER A 105 0.69 8.50 -13.97
C SER A 105 1.87 9.46 -14.10
N SER A 106 2.91 9.02 -14.80
CA SER A 106 4.12 9.82 -15.05
C SER A 106 3.84 11.16 -15.74
N ASP A 107 2.84 11.20 -16.62
CA ASP A 107 2.37 12.39 -17.32
C ASP A 107 1.31 13.21 -16.55
N LEU A 108 0.95 12.76 -15.35
CA LEU A 108 -0.04 13.38 -14.45
C LEU A 108 -1.45 13.49 -15.04
N LYS A 109 -1.80 12.64 -16.01
CA LYS A 109 -3.13 12.60 -16.65
C LYS A 109 -4.08 11.57 -16.06
N LEU A 110 -3.55 10.55 -15.39
CA LEU A 110 -4.31 9.49 -14.76
C LEU A 110 -4.02 9.44 -13.27
N LEU A 111 -5.02 9.04 -12.51
CA LEU A 111 -4.91 8.78 -11.08
C LEU A 111 -5.46 7.38 -10.78
N LEU A 112 -4.58 6.48 -10.37
CA LEU A 112 -4.93 5.16 -9.85
C LEU A 112 -5.25 5.28 -8.36
N ILE A 113 -6.42 4.78 -7.93
CA ILE A 113 -6.95 4.95 -6.57
C ILE A 113 -7.25 3.58 -5.97
N PHE A 114 -6.71 3.31 -4.79
CA PHE A 114 -6.90 2.08 -4.05
C PHE A 114 -7.89 2.27 -2.90
N THR A 115 -8.94 1.45 -2.86
CA THR A 115 -10.08 1.60 -1.94
C THR A 115 -10.56 0.24 -1.42
N ASN A 116 -11.55 0.24 -0.52
CA ASN A 116 -12.19 -0.98 0.02
C ASN A 116 -11.18 -2.08 0.42
N THR A 117 -10.13 -1.67 1.13
CA THR A 117 -8.97 -2.53 1.35
C THR A 117 -9.21 -3.56 2.44
N LYS A 118 -8.63 -4.75 2.28
CA LYS A 118 -8.67 -5.84 3.27
C LYS A 118 -7.26 -6.32 3.57
N ARG A 119 -7.07 -6.75 4.81
CA ARG A 119 -5.83 -7.33 5.32
C ARG A 119 -5.64 -8.73 4.74
N VAL A 120 -4.43 -9.06 4.30
CA VAL A 120 -4.01 -10.44 3.97
C VAL A 120 -3.10 -10.95 5.08
N TRP A 121 -1.99 -10.27 5.34
CA TRP A 121 -1.06 -10.58 6.45
C TRP A 121 -0.80 -9.38 7.34
N ARG A 122 0.36 -8.72 7.26
CA ARG A 122 0.65 -7.49 8.01
C ARG A 122 -0.07 -6.25 7.46
N ALA A 123 -0.33 -6.21 6.16
CA ALA A 123 -0.85 -5.02 5.48
C ALA A 123 -2.18 -5.26 4.75
N ASN A 124 -2.87 -4.16 4.45
CA ASN A 124 -4.04 -4.12 3.59
C ASN A 124 -3.58 -4.12 2.12
N THR A 125 -3.34 -5.30 1.56
CA THR A 125 -2.72 -5.47 0.24
C THR A 125 -3.69 -5.87 -0.87
N ARG A 126 -4.95 -6.18 -0.51
CA ARG A 126 -6.03 -6.42 -1.48
C ARG A 126 -7.16 -5.41 -1.30
N GLY A 127 -7.85 -5.09 -2.37
CA GLY A 127 -8.88 -4.05 -2.37
C GLY A 127 -9.52 -3.87 -3.75
N ASP A 128 -10.21 -2.75 -3.90
CA ASP A 128 -10.76 -2.31 -5.18
C ASP A 128 -9.87 -1.20 -5.74
N TYR A 129 -9.67 -1.19 -7.06
CA TYR A 129 -8.93 -0.15 -7.75
C TYR A 129 -9.81 0.61 -8.72
N TRP A 130 -9.51 1.90 -8.85
CA TRP A 130 -10.19 2.82 -9.75
C TRP A 130 -9.17 3.64 -10.51
N ILE A 131 -9.51 4.02 -11.74
CA ILE A 131 -8.73 4.96 -12.52
C ILE A 131 -9.58 6.19 -12.82
N LEU A 132 -9.05 7.37 -12.48
CA LEU A 132 -9.61 8.65 -12.86
C LEU A 132 -8.76 9.22 -14.00
N ASN A 133 -9.40 9.48 -15.14
CA ASN A 133 -8.81 10.31 -16.19
C ASN A 133 -9.04 11.79 -15.85
N LEU A 134 -7.97 12.54 -15.66
CA LEU A 134 -7.99 13.94 -15.21
C LEU A 134 -8.33 14.93 -16.33
N GLU A 135 -8.17 14.53 -17.59
CA GLU A 135 -8.55 15.35 -18.75
C GLU A 135 -10.05 15.27 -19.01
N THR A 136 -10.64 14.08 -18.84
CA THR A 136 -12.06 13.83 -19.12
C THR A 136 -12.93 13.79 -17.87
N ASN A 137 -12.34 13.82 -16.67
CA ASN A 137 -13.00 13.57 -15.38
C ASN A 137 -13.79 12.25 -15.33
N LYS A 138 -13.34 11.22 -16.06
CA LYS A 138 -14.00 9.91 -16.08
C LYS A 138 -13.39 9.01 -15.02
N LEU A 139 -14.18 8.66 -14.00
CA LEU A 139 -13.84 7.66 -13.00
C LEU A 139 -14.32 6.28 -13.44
N LYS A 140 -13.43 5.29 -13.42
CA LYS A 140 -13.71 3.91 -13.83
C LYS A 140 -13.22 2.94 -12.75
N LYS A 141 -14.00 1.91 -12.46
CA LYS A 141 -13.57 0.77 -11.63
C LYS A 141 -12.79 -0.23 -12.47
N LEU A 142 -11.68 -0.74 -11.93
CA LEU A 142 -10.87 -1.79 -12.55
C LEU A 142 -11.28 -3.18 -12.05
N GLY A 143 -10.87 -4.22 -12.79
CA GLY A 143 -11.05 -5.62 -12.44
C GLY A 143 -12.26 -6.31 -13.06
N GLY A 144 -13.04 -5.61 -13.90
CA GLY A 144 -14.22 -6.15 -14.57
C GLY A 144 -15.24 -6.75 -13.60
N ASP A 145 -15.46 -8.05 -13.70
CA ASP A 145 -16.37 -8.84 -12.87
C ASP A 145 -15.76 -9.34 -11.54
N ALA A 146 -14.54 -8.90 -11.21
CA ALA A 146 -13.87 -9.29 -9.98
C ALA A 146 -14.73 -9.03 -8.75
N LYS A 147 -14.72 -10.00 -7.83
CA LYS A 147 -15.38 -9.82 -6.52
C LYS A 147 -14.75 -8.63 -5.79
N PRO A 148 -15.52 -7.90 -4.96
CA PRO A 148 -14.99 -6.78 -4.19
C PRO A 148 -13.77 -7.17 -3.36
N SER A 149 -12.80 -6.27 -3.27
CA SER A 149 -11.59 -6.41 -2.47
C SER A 149 -10.66 -7.57 -2.87
N THR A 150 -10.63 -7.98 -4.13
CA THR A 150 -9.81 -9.12 -4.59
C THR A 150 -8.55 -8.74 -5.37
N LEU A 151 -8.47 -7.52 -5.91
CA LEU A 151 -7.32 -7.07 -6.68
C LEU A 151 -6.17 -6.70 -5.73
N MET A 152 -4.93 -6.96 -6.17
CA MET A 152 -3.71 -6.69 -5.42
C MET A 152 -2.68 -6.01 -6.31
N PHE A 153 -1.93 -5.08 -5.72
CA PHE A 153 -0.74 -4.44 -6.31
C PHE A 153 -0.96 -3.86 -7.71
N ALA A 154 -2.12 -3.25 -7.97
CA ALA A 154 -2.36 -2.62 -9.26
C ALA A 154 -1.37 -1.48 -9.51
N THR A 155 -0.79 -1.42 -10.71
CA THR A 155 0.17 -0.39 -11.15
C THR A 155 -0.03 -0.06 -12.62
N LEU A 156 0.17 1.20 -13.00
CA LEU A 156 0.13 1.63 -14.41
C LEU A 156 1.37 1.14 -15.17
N SER A 157 1.20 0.80 -16.44
CA SER A 157 2.33 0.63 -17.36
C SER A 157 3.07 1.96 -17.56
N PRO A 158 4.37 1.96 -17.89
CA PRO A 158 5.15 3.19 -18.09
C PRO A 158 4.57 4.14 -19.15
N ASP A 159 3.88 3.59 -20.15
CA ASP A 159 3.23 4.31 -21.24
C ASP A 159 1.74 4.62 -20.98
N ASN A 160 1.24 4.33 -19.76
CA ASN A 160 -0.13 4.58 -19.30
C ASN A 160 -1.24 3.87 -20.09
N LYS A 161 -0.93 2.91 -20.96
CA LYS A 161 -1.93 2.18 -21.74
C LYS A 161 -2.66 1.12 -20.92
N TYR A 162 -2.00 0.60 -19.90
CA TYR A 162 -2.45 -0.57 -19.16
C TYR A 162 -2.36 -0.37 -17.65
N VAL A 163 -3.20 -1.09 -16.91
CA VAL A 163 -3.05 -1.31 -15.48
C VAL A 163 -2.84 -2.81 -15.24
N GLY A 164 -1.73 -3.16 -14.61
CA GLY A 164 -1.37 -4.53 -14.29
C GLY A 164 -1.69 -4.80 -12.84
N TYR A 165 -2.29 -5.94 -12.51
CA TYR A 165 -2.65 -6.31 -11.15
C TYR A 165 -2.66 -7.82 -10.95
N VAL A 166 -2.61 -8.25 -9.70
CA VAL A 166 -2.83 -9.64 -9.31
C VAL A 166 -4.26 -9.83 -8.87
N ARG A 167 -4.90 -10.90 -9.35
CA ARG A 167 -6.23 -11.35 -8.93
C ARG A 167 -6.21 -12.87 -8.83
N GLU A 168 -6.57 -13.40 -7.67
CA GLU A 168 -6.65 -14.87 -7.45
C GLU A 168 -5.37 -15.60 -7.89
N ASN A 169 -4.21 -15.11 -7.41
CA ASN A 169 -2.87 -15.67 -7.69
C ASN A 169 -2.47 -15.70 -9.17
N ASN A 170 -3.13 -14.90 -10.00
CA ASN A 170 -2.81 -14.72 -11.40
C ASN A 170 -2.59 -13.25 -11.76
N ILE A 171 -1.76 -13.01 -12.77
CA ILE A 171 -1.45 -11.67 -13.28
C ILE A 171 -2.43 -11.34 -14.41
N TYR A 172 -2.99 -10.14 -14.33
CA TYR A 172 -3.88 -9.56 -15.33
C TYR A 172 -3.37 -8.19 -15.75
N VAL A 173 -3.71 -7.82 -16.97
CA VAL A 173 -3.53 -6.48 -17.53
C VAL A 173 -4.87 -6.00 -18.04
N GLU A 174 -5.27 -4.79 -17.65
CA GLU A 174 -6.49 -4.14 -18.12
C GLU A 174 -6.16 -2.87 -18.89
N SER A 175 -6.76 -2.72 -20.07
CA SER A 175 -6.64 -1.51 -20.89
C SER A 175 -7.30 -0.31 -20.21
N VAL A 176 -6.59 0.81 -20.24
CA VAL A 176 -7.10 2.11 -19.76
C VAL A 176 -8.15 2.68 -20.71
N LEU A 177 -8.10 2.33 -22.01
CA LEU A 177 -8.91 2.96 -23.06
C LEU A 177 -10.27 2.28 -23.28
N ASP A 178 -10.28 0.96 -23.43
CA ASP A 178 -11.43 0.18 -23.93
C ASP A 178 -11.86 -0.96 -23.00
N ASP A 179 -11.32 -0.99 -21.79
CA ASP A 179 -11.71 -1.91 -20.71
C ASP A 179 -11.42 -3.40 -21.00
N GLU A 180 -10.63 -3.70 -22.03
CA GLU A 180 -10.17 -5.06 -22.31
C GLU A 180 -9.31 -5.59 -21.15
N ILE A 181 -9.60 -6.80 -20.68
CA ILE A 181 -8.84 -7.48 -19.64
C ILE A 181 -8.15 -8.71 -20.24
N ILE A 182 -6.83 -8.73 -20.12
CA ILE A 182 -5.94 -9.79 -20.58
C ILE A 182 -5.41 -10.55 -19.35
N GLN A 183 -5.74 -11.83 -19.23
CA GLN A 183 -5.14 -12.72 -18.25
C GLN A 183 -3.79 -13.25 -18.79
N LEU A 184 -2.69 -12.98 -18.07
CA LEU A 184 -1.34 -13.35 -18.47
C LEU A 184 -0.87 -14.68 -17.88
N THR A 185 -1.35 -15.04 -16.70
CA THR A 185 -1.11 -16.36 -16.09
C THR A 185 -2.45 -17.02 -15.74
N ASN A 186 -2.53 -18.35 -15.81
CA ASN A 186 -3.78 -19.09 -15.58
C ASN A 186 -3.63 -20.32 -14.66
N ASP A 187 -2.44 -20.56 -14.13
CA ASP A 187 -2.10 -21.69 -13.27
C ASP A 187 -2.18 -21.35 -11.77
N GLY A 188 -2.48 -20.09 -11.42
CA GLY A 188 -2.62 -19.66 -10.04
C GLY A 188 -3.65 -20.49 -9.27
N SER A 189 -3.27 -20.94 -8.09
CA SER A 189 -4.04 -21.87 -7.25
C SER A 189 -3.78 -21.61 -5.77
N GLU A 190 -4.20 -22.51 -4.88
CA GLU A 190 -3.87 -22.40 -3.45
C GLU A 190 -2.35 -22.47 -3.20
N THR A 191 -1.60 -23.16 -4.07
CA THR A 191 -0.16 -23.38 -3.91
C THR A 191 0.69 -22.69 -4.98
N ILE A 192 0.12 -22.39 -6.15
CA ILE A 192 0.81 -21.64 -7.21
C ILE A 192 0.44 -20.17 -7.12
N ILE A 193 1.45 -19.32 -6.94
CA ILE A 193 1.29 -17.89 -6.68
C ILE A 193 2.08 -17.11 -7.74
N ASN A 194 1.38 -16.39 -8.62
CA ASN A 194 1.99 -15.52 -9.63
C ASN A 194 1.85 -14.05 -9.23
N GLY A 195 2.94 -13.28 -9.30
CA GLY A 195 2.89 -11.81 -9.18
C GLY A 195 2.72 -11.27 -7.75
N THR A 196 2.65 -12.15 -6.76
CA THR A 196 2.63 -11.85 -5.32
C THR A 196 3.41 -12.93 -4.58
N PHE A 197 3.37 -12.95 -3.25
CA PHE A 197 4.20 -13.82 -2.43
C PHE A 197 3.42 -14.60 -1.39
N ASP A 198 4.01 -15.72 -0.96
CA ASP A 198 3.58 -16.46 0.22
C ASP A 198 3.95 -15.70 1.51
N TRP A 199 3.59 -16.29 2.66
CA TRP A 199 3.86 -15.69 3.96
C TRP A 199 5.36 -15.45 4.22
N VAL A 200 6.25 -16.38 3.85
CA VAL A 200 7.69 -16.24 4.18
C VAL A 200 8.33 -15.13 3.38
N TYR A 201 8.05 -15.06 2.08
CA TYR A 201 8.57 -14.00 1.23
C TYR A 201 8.03 -12.63 1.64
N GLU A 202 6.74 -12.53 1.97
CA GLU A 202 6.16 -11.27 2.46
C GLU A 202 6.80 -10.81 3.76
N GLU A 203 7.02 -11.72 4.70
CA GLU A 203 7.33 -11.34 6.08
C GLU A 203 8.82 -11.33 6.40
N GLU A 204 9.57 -12.29 5.87
CA GLU A 204 11.00 -12.43 6.15
C GLU A 204 11.87 -11.71 5.11
N LEU A 205 11.36 -11.51 3.88
CA LEU A 205 12.07 -10.82 2.79
C LEU A 205 11.46 -9.46 2.41
N ASN A 206 10.33 -9.09 3.03
CA ASN A 206 9.59 -7.84 2.78
C ASN A 206 9.16 -7.69 1.31
N LEU A 207 8.72 -8.79 0.68
CA LEU A 207 8.30 -8.84 -0.72
C LEU A 207 6.77 -9.03 -0.82
N ARG A 208 6.07 -8.05 -1.39
CA ARG A 208 4.60 -8.06 -1.52
C ARG A 208 4.15 -7.98 -2.98
N ASN A 209 4.57 -6.92 -3.68
CA ASN A 209 4.37 -6.78 -5.11
C ASN A 209 5.41 -7.63 -5.87
N GLY A 210 4.95 -8.72 -6.49
CA GLY A 210 5.76 -9.73 -7.18
C GLY A 210 5.77 -9.62 -8.70
N PHE A 211 5.53 -8.45 -9.28
CA PHE A 211 5.77 -8.22 -10.70
C PHE A 211 6.32 -6.81 -11.01
N ARG A 212 6.96 -6.65 -12.17
CA ARG A 212 7.56 -5.40 -12.65
C ARG A 212 7.29 -5.21 -14.13
N TRP A 213 6.81 -4.03 -14.51
CA TRP A 213 6.71 -3.60 -15.89
C TRP A 213 8.10 -3.39 -16.50
N SER A 214 8.29 -3.89 -17.71
CA SER A 214 9.42 -3.49 -18.56
C SER A 214 9.37 -1.98 -18.85
N PRO A 215 10.52 -1.31 -19.02
CA PRO A 215 10.55 0.13 -19.33
C PRO A 215 9.75 0.51 -20.58
N ASP A 216 9.65 -0.36 -21.59
CA ASP A 216 8.84 -0.16 -22.80
C ASP A 216 7.34 -0.45 -22.61
N GLY A 217 6.95 -1.04 -21.47
CA GLY A 217 5.56 -1.36 -21.11
C GLY A 217 4.96 -2.58 -21.81
N THR A 218 5.76 -3.36 -22.56
CA THR A 218 5.25 -4.50 -23.38
C THR A 218 5.36 -5.86 -22.69
N ARG A 219 6.21 -5.94 -21.66
CA ARG A 219 6.50 -7.15 -20.89
C ARG A 219 6.32 -6.94 -19.39
N ILE A 220 6.01 -8.01 -18.68
CA ILE A 220 6.02 -8.09 -17.22
C ILE A 220 6.99 -9.18 -16.76
N ALA A 221 7.98 -8.80 -15.95
CA ALA A 221 8.78 -9.75 -15.20
C ALA A 221 8.10 -10.06 -13.86
N PHE A 222 8.01 -11.32 -13.46
CA PHE A 222 7.27 -11.71 -12.26
C PHE A 222 7.89 -12.91 -11.55
N TRP A 223 7.63 -13.00 -10.25
CA TRP A 223 7.91 -14.20 -9.47
C TRP A 223 6.73 -15.16 -9.57
N GLN A 224 7.02 -16.44 -9.76
CA GLN A 224 6.10 -17.54 -9.45
C GLN A 224 6.65 -18.32 -8.26
N LEU A 225 5.81 -18.52 -7.24
CA LEU A 225 6.07 -19.44 -6.14
C LEU A 225 5.20 -20.69 -6.29
N ASP A 226 5.80 -21.84 -5.98
CA ASP A 226 5.11 -23.11 -5.78
C ASP A 226 5.29 -23.55 -4.33
N ALA A 227 4.22 -23.38 -3.55
CA ALA A 227 4.12 -23.73 -2.15
C ALA A 227 3.66 -25.19 -1.90
N GLU A 228 3.55 -26.02 -2.95
CA GLU A 228 3.21 -27.43 -2.79
C GLU A 228 4.24 -28.13 -1.88
N GLY A 229 3.77 -29.03 -1.02
CA GLY A 229 4.62 -29.78 -0.09
C GLY A 229 5.06 -29.01 1.16
N ILE A 230 4.67 -27.74 1.32
CA ILE A 230 4.87 -27.00 2.57
C ILE A 230 3.88 -27.47 3.63
N GLY A 231 4.35 -27.56 4.88
CA GLY A 231 3.49 -27.87 6.01
C GLY A 231 2.43 -26.79 6.26
N VAL A 232 1.19 -27.21 6.54
CA VAL A 232 0.10 -26.30 6.87
C VAL A 232 0.04 -26.07 8.38
N PHE A 233 0.11 -24.82 8.80
CA PHE A 233 -0.18 -24.37 10.15
C PHE A 233 -1.64 -23.93 10.24
N ASN A 234 -2.45 -24.68 11.00
CA ASN A 234 -3.87 -24.40 11.17
C ASN A 234 -4.08 -23.44 12.34
N MET A 235 -4.54 -22.22 12.04
CA MET A 235 -5.05 -21.30 13.04
C MET A 235 -6.54 -21.56 13.28
N ILE A 236 -7.06 -21.17 14.44
CA ILE A 236 -8.47 -21.37 14.79
C ILE A 236 -9.10 -20.01 15.07
N ASN A 237 -10.10 -19.64 14.28
CA ASN A 237 -10.96 -18.49 14.54
C ASN A 237 -12.14 -18.93 15.40
N ASN A 238 -12.22 -18.37 16.61
CA ASN A 238 -13.27 -18.67 17.58
C ASN A 238 -14.24 -17.49 17.80
N THR A 239 -14.14 -16.43 17.00
CA THR A 239 -14.85 -15.15 17.25
C THR A 239 -15.91 -14.81 16.21
N ASP A 240 -15.74 -15.24 14.96
CA ASP A 240 -16.55 -14.72 13.85
C ASP A 240 -17.83 -15.53 13.57
N SER A 241 -18.00 -16.69 14.22
CA SER A 241 -19.15 -17.58 14.04
C SER A 241 -19.43 -18.38 15.31
N ILE A 242 -20.64 -18.94 15.42
CA ILE A 242 -21.05 -19.84 16.51
C ILE A 242 -20.21 -21.12 16.58
N TYR A 243 -19.60 -21.52 15.46
CA TYR A 243 -18.67 -22.64 15.37
C TYR A 243 -17.30 -22.15 14.91
N SER A 244 -16.26 -22.65 15.57
CA SER A 244 -14.89 -22.31 15.22
C SER A 244 -14.56 -22.71 13.79
N GLN A 245 -13.73 -21.88 13.14
CA GLN A 245 -13.30 -22.09 11.76
C GLN A 245 -11.79 -22.27 11.72
N ILE A 246 -11.32 -23.21 10.91
CA ILE A 246 -9.89 -23.42 10.67
C ILE A 246 -9.43 -22.46 9.58
N ILE A 247 -8.33 -21.74 9.84
CA ILE A 247 -7.64 -20.91 8.85
C ILE A 247 -6.30 -21.59 8.54
N PRO A 248 -6.17 -22.29 7.41
CA PRO A 248 -4.93 -22.92 7.01
C PRO A 248 -3.92 -21.88 6.51
N VAL A 249 -2.66 -22.02 6.90
CA VAL A 249 -1.55 -21.21 6.40
C VAL A 249 -0.40 -22.12 6.01
N GLN A 250 0.05 -22.09 4.76
CA GLN A 250 1.28 -22.75 4.35
C GLN A 250 2.45 -22.05 5.04
N TYR A 251 3.09 -22.72 6.00
CA TYR A 251 4.07 -22.12 6.90
C TYR A 251 5.24 -23.10 7.10
N PRO A 252 6.35 -22.91 6.36
CA PRO A 252 7.51 -23.77 6.52
C PRO A 252 8.22 -23.42 7.83
N LYS A 253 8.23 -24.38 8.76
CA LYS A 253 9.02 -24.27 10.00
C LYS A 253 10.50 -24.51 9.69
N VAL A 254 11.36 -24.15 10.65
CA VAL A 254 12.81 -24.34 10.57
C VAL A 254 13.14 -25.78 10.14
N GLY A 255 13.97 -25.91 9.11
CA GLY A 255 14.42 -27.20 8.57
C GLY A 255 13.44 -27.91 7.64
N THR A 256 12.26 -27.33 7.37
CA THR A 256 11.27 -27.90 6.44
C THR A 256 11.36 -27.30 5.04
N THR A 257 10.66 -27.91 4.09
CA THR A 257 10.59 -27.52 2.68
C THR A 257 10.01 -26.12 2.53
N ASN A 258 10.64 -25.28 1.70
CA ASN A 258 10.11 -23.97 1.30
C ASN A 258 9.45 -24.02 -0.07
N SER A 259 8.78 -22.91 -0.42
CA SER A 259 8.26 -22.68 -1.76
C SER A 259 9.38 -22.74 -2.78
N ALA A 260 9.14 -23.43 -3.90
CA ALA A 260 10.00 -23.30 -5.06
C ALA A 260 9.80 -21.91 -5.65
N CYS A 261 10.87 -21.23 -6.02
CA CYS A 261 10.78 -19.90 -6.63
C CYS A 261 11.44 -19.87 -8.01
N LYS A 262 10.76 -19.26 -8.97
CA LYS A 262 11.31 -18.94 -10.29
C LYS A 262 10.84 -17.56 -10.75
N VAL A 263 11.58 -16.97 -11.70
CA VAL A 263 11.22 -15.71 -12.36
C VAL A 263 10.90 -15.99 -13.81
N GLY A 264 9.80 -15.43 -14.29
CA GLY A 264 9.41 -15.43 -15.69
C GLY A 264 9.23 -14.01 -16.22
N VAL A 265 9.34 -13.87 -17.54
CA VAL A 265 8.93 -12.67 -18.28
C VAL A 265 7.80 -13.07 -19.20
N VAL A 266 6.67 -12.41 -19.07
CA VAL A 266 5.52 -12.58 -19.96
C VAL A 266 5.40 -11.36 -20.88
N GLU A 267 5.24 -11.60 -22.17
CA GLU A 267 4.90 -10.57 -23.15
C GLU A 267 3.37 -10.47 -23.28
N ILE A 268 2.82 -9.26 -23.36
CA ILE A 268 1.39 -9.01 -23.19
C ILE A 268 0.56 -9.47 -24.40
N GLU A 269 1.02 -9.20 -25.61
CA GLU A 269 0.28 -9.50 -26.85
C GLU A 269 0.21 -11.02 -27.12
N SER A 270 1.34 -11.70 -27.06
CA SER A 270 1.54 -13.13 -27.31
C SER A 270 1.20 -14.00 -26.11
N LYS A 271 1.29 -13.46 -24.88
CA LYS A 271 1.16 -14.20 -23.61
C LYS A 271 2.21 -15.28 -23.43
N GLU A 272 3.28 -15.24 -24.22
CA GLU A 272 4.40 -16.17 -24.08
C GLU A 272 5.19 -15.85 -22.82
N ILE A 273 5.53 -16.90 -22.06
CA ILE A 273 6.33 -16.79 -20.84
C ILE A 273 7.70 -17.41 -21.07
N ILE A 274 8.75 -16.60 -20.90
CA ILE A 274 10.14 -17.06 -20.90
C ILE A 274 10.62 -17.14 -19.46
N TRP A 275 11.17 -18.28 -19.06
CA TRP A 275 11.63 -18.53 -17.68
C TRP A 275 13.14 -18.40 -17.56
N PHE A 276 13.60 -17.72 -16.51
CA PHE A 276 15.00 -17.67 -16.16
C PHE A 276 15.51 -19.03 -15.69
N LYS A 277 16.69 -19.43 -16.18
CA LYS A 277 17.39 -20.65 -15.75
C LYS A 277 18.30 -20.35 -14.55
N VAL A 278 17.70 -19.93 -13.44
CA VAL A 278 18.43 -19.68 -12.19
C VAL A 278 19.03 -20.99 -11.68
N PRO A 279 20.34 -21.07 -11.39
CA PRO A 279 20.99 -22.33 -11.04
C PRO A 279 20.59 -22.82 -9.63
N GLY A 280 20.62 -24.15 -9.45
CA GLY A 280 20.35 -24.81 -8.17
C GLY A 280 18.91 -25.28 -8.03
N ASP A 281 18.62 -25.91 -6.90
CA ASP A 281 17.25 -26.34 -6.55
C ASP A 281 16.41 -25.12 -6.16
N PRO A 282 15.31 -24.81 -6.88
CA PRO A 282 14.45 -23.65 -6.61
C PRO A 282 13.80 -23.64 -5.22
N ARG A 283 13.76 -24.79 -4.52
CA ARG A 283 13.28 -24.89 -3.12
C ARG A 283 14.39 -24.65 -2.09
N ASN A 284 15.64 -24.70 -2.52
CA ASN A 284 16.82 -24.56 -1.65
C ASN A 284 17.58 -23.25 -1.90
N ASN A 285 16.88 -22.23 -2.35
CA ASN A 285 17.37 -20.85 -2.44
C ASN A 285 16.19 -19.88 -2.39
N TYR A 286 16.47 -18.58 -2.42
CA TYR A 286 15.49 -17.52 -2.51
C TYR A 286 15.82 -16.57 -3.64
N ILE A 287 14.80 -16.11 -4.35
CA ILE A 287 14.94 -14.98 -5.28
C ILE A 287 14.54 -13.71 -4.53
N ALA A 288 15.51 -13.14 -3.83
CA ALA A 288 15.28 -12.08 -2.85
C ALA A 288 14.95 -10.73 -3.49
N ARG A 289 15.41 -10.43 -4.72
CA ARG A 289 15.07 -9.20 -5.46
C ARG A 289 15.08 -9.49 -6.96
N MET A 290 14.25 -8.76 -7.70
CA MET A 290 14.18 -8.78 -9.16
C MET A 290 13.68 -7.42 -9.63
N ASP A 291 14.33 -6.88 -10.65
CA ASP A 291 13.90 -5.66 -11.34
C ASP A 291 14.42 -5.63 -12.79
N TRP A 292 13.90 -4.74 -13.61
CA TRP A 292 14.46 -4.48 -14.93
C TRP A 292 15.77 -3.68 -14.80
N ALA A 293 16.74 -3.95 -15.67
CA ALA A 293 18.05 -3.30 -15.63
C ALA A 293 18.08 -1.95 -16.35
N GLU A 294 17.03 -1.13 -16.19
CA GLU A 294 16.75 0.09 -16.96
C GLU A 294 16.63 -0.12 -18.50
N SER A 295 16.83 -1.34 -18.98
CA SER A 295 16.52 -1.80 -20.34
C SER A 295 15.27 -2.67 -20.32
N SER A 296 14.65 -2.85 -21.48
CA SER A 296 13.53 -3.79 -21.63
C SER A 296 13.98 -5.19 -22.07
N ASP A 297 15.29 -5.40 -22.17
CA ASP A 297 15.89 -6.64 -22.67
C ASP A 297 16.54 -7.46 -21.56
N GLU A 298 16.85 -6.84 -20.41
CA GLU A 298 17.58 -7.48 -19.31
C GLU A 298 16.89 -7.24 -17.96
N VAL A 299 16.86 -8.29 -17.15
CA VAL A 299 16.35 -8.31 -15.77
C VAL A 299 17.50 -8.64 -14.82
N ILE A 300 17.62 -7.87 -13.74
CA ILE A 300 18.53 -8.16 -12.65
C ILE A 300 17.84 -9.03 -11.60
N ILE A 301 18.49 -10.11 -11.18
CA ILE A 301 17.98 -11.05 -10.17
C ILE A 301 18.99 -11.22 -9.05
N GLN A 302 18.55 -11.12 -7.79
CA GLN A 302 19.35 -11.47 -6.61
C GLN A 302 18.90 -12.81 -6.02
N GLN A 303 19.80 -13.79 -6.03
CA GLN A 303 19.60 -15.11 -5.46
C GLN A 303 20.36 -15.24 -4.13
N LEU A 304 19.61 -15.44 -3.06
CA LEU A 304 20.15 -15.73 -1.73
C LEU A 304 20.14 -17.24 -1.52
N ASN A 305 21.28 -17.84 -1.13
CA ASN A 305 21.30 -19.27 -0.82
C ASN A 305 20.49 -19.59 0.46
N ARG A 306 20.16 -20.87 0.69
CA ARG A 306 19.35 -21.29 1.85
C ARG A 306 19.94 -20.88 3.21
N LEU A 307 21.27 -20.93 3.32
CA LEU A 307 22.01 -20.52 4.53
C LEU A 307 22.01 -19.00 4.76
N GLN A 308 21.58 -18.23 3.75
CA GLN A 308 21.55 -16.77 3.75
C GLN A 308 22.91 -16.12 4.02
N ASN A 309 23.99 -16.76 3.57
CA ASN A 309 25.36 -16.29 3.72
C ASN A 309 26.05 -15.98 2.38
N GLU A 310 25.36 -16.21 1.26
CA GLU A 310 25.82 -15.87 -0.08
C GLU A 310 24.67 -15.29 -0.90
N ASN A 311 24.87 -14.10 -1.45
CA ASN A 311 23.95 -13.43 -2.38
C ASN A 311 24.63 -13.32 -3.76
N ARG A 312 24.02 -13.93 -4.77
CA ARG A 312 24.49 -13.89 -6.16
C ARG A 312 23.59 -13.00 -6.98
N VAL A 313 24.18 -12.17 -7.82
CA VAL A 313 23.47 -11.28 -8.73
C VAL A 313 23.62 -11.81 -10.15
N TYR A 314 22.50 -11.97 -10.84
CA TYR A 314 22.44 -12.35 -12.25
C TYR A 314 21.82 -11.21 -13.06
N LEU A 315 22.21 -11.12 -14.32
CA LEU A 315 21.67 -10.22 -15.32
C LEU A 315 21.43 -11.04 -16.59
N GLY A 316 20.28 -10.86 -17.24
CA GLY A 316 19.99 -11.40 -18.56
C GLY A 316 18.51 -11.49 -18.84
#